data_AF-A0A5N6AC72-F1
#
_entry.id   AF-A0A5N6AC72-F1
#
_cell.length_a   1.000
_cell.length_b   1.000
_cell.length_c   1.000
_cell.angle_alpha   90.00
_cell.angle_beta   90.00
_cell.angle_gamma   90.00
#
_symmetry.space_group_name_H-M   'P 1'
#
loop_
_entity.id
_entity.type
_entity.pdbx_description
1 polymer ?
#
loop_
_entity_poly.entity_id
_entity_poly.type
_entity_poly.pdbx_seq_one_letter_code
_entity_poly.pdbx_strand_id
1 'polypeptide(L)'
;MRAGGDIAIDLRIPTPRRYDLTADRIRARNRRRVQVLKCLPALERACRYSTSETALVLLTKYPTPAAPRRTGRNHLANCLKNRKIRNLENVPATAIEAVEARYTTIPRKKLAAAMGSMTVRKAMAVDEQSANIDSLVRGRSRKHRHAEVTTSLPGIGPALGTEFVGLTGGDMSLFTTDDRLAGVADPAPVPMESGRVTGTLDRPRHDSCRLLRLLWLSPKSTARPRPVSRTFHDREGVEDKGLRQAISALSRRRLNVV
;
A
#
# COMPACT_ATOMS: atom_id res chain seq x y z
N MET A 1 14.75 28.82 -11.55
CA MET A 1 14.08 27.75 -10.78
C MET A 1 15.15 26.79 -10.28
N ARG A 2 15.19 26.46 -8.98
CA ARG A 2 16.15 25.48 -8.46
C ARG A 2 15.71 24.09 -8.92
N ALA A 3 16.62 23.29 -9.47
CA ALA A 3 16.33 21.94 -10.01
C ALA A 3 15.60 20.98 -9.03
N GLY A 4 15.68 21.22 -7.71
CA GLY A 4 14.92 20.47 -6.69
C GLY A 4 13.42 20.80 -6.69
N GLY A 5 13.04 22.05 -6.99
CA GLY A 5 11.65 22.49 -7.06
C GLY A 5 10.90 21.85 -8.22
N ASP A 6 11.53 21.75 -9.40
CA ASP A 6 10.91 21.15 -10.59
C ASP A 6 10.59 19.67 -10.37
N ILE A 7 11.47 18.95 -9.66
CA ILE A 7 11.24 17.54 -9.30
C ILE A 7 10.08 17.41 -8.32
N ALA A 8 9.99 18.28 -7.31
CA ALA A 8 8.89 18.23 -6.35
C ALA A 8 7.54 18.58 -6.99
N ILE A 9 7.52 19.53 -7.92
CA ILE A 9 6.34 19.89 -8.72
C ILE A 9 5.87 18.68 -9.53
N ASP A 10 6.79 18.01 -10.24
CA ASP A 10 6.47 16.81 -11.02
C ASP A 10 5.92 15.67 -10.17
N LEU A 11 6.39 15.55 -8.92
CA LEU A 11 5.92 14.53 -7.98
C LEU A 11 4.54 14.84 -7.38
N ARG A 12 4.08 16.09 -7.44
CA ARG A 12 2.80 16.54 -6.85
C ARG A 12 1.58 15.94 -7.56
N ILE A 13 1.70 15.58 -8.83
CA ILE A 13 0.64 14.95 -9.64
C ILE A 13 0.52 13.44 -9.37
N PRO A 14 1.58 12.63 -9.46
CA PRO A 14 1.46 11.17 -9.30
C PRO A 14 1.32 10.72 -7.86
N THR A 15 1.76 11.49 -6.86
CA THR A 15 1.72 11.06 -5.44
C THR A 15 0.28 10.97 -4.87
N PRO A 16 -0.66 11.90 -5.13
CA PRO A 16 -2.08 11.70 -4.84
C PRO A 16 -2.66 10.45 -5.47
N ARG A 17 -2.41 10.25 -6.78
CA ARG A 17 -2.96 9.11 -7.51
C ARG A 17 -2.46 7.79 -6.95
N ARG A 18 -1.18 7.73 -6.55
CA ARG A 18 -0.58 6.56 -5.89
C ARG A 18 -1.25 6.26 -4.55
N TYR A 19 -1.55 7.29 -3.76
CA TYR A 19 -2.28 7.15 -2.51
C TYR A 19 -3.66 6.51 -2.73
N ASP A 20 -4.42 7.04 -3.69
CA ASP A 20 -5.77 6.53 -4.02
C ASP A 20 -5.71 5.09 -4.55
N LEU A 21 -4.72 4.80 -5.41
CA LEU A 21 -4.49 3.46 -5.93
C LEU A 21 -4.18 2.43 -4.85
N THR A 22 -3.54 2.84 -3.74
CA THR A 22 -3.31 1.92 -2.62
C THR A 22 -4.64 1.47 -2.01
N ALA A 23 -5.59 2.39 -1.84
CA ALA A 23 -6.93 2.07 -1.37
C ALA A 23 -7.71 1.24 -2.40
N ASP A 24 -7.64 1.61 -3.69
CA ASP A 24 -8.30 0.86 -4.76
C ASP A 24 -7.76 -0.55 -4.90
N ARG A 25 -6.46 -0.75 -4.73
CA ARG A 25 -5.80 -2.07 -4.75
C ARG A 25 -6.33 -2.97 -3.64
N ILE A 26 -6.48 -2.44 -2.43
CA ILE A 26 -7.08 -3.17 -1.30
C ILE A 26 -8.54 -3.52 -1.61
N ARG A 27 -9.33 -2.55 -2.09
CA ARG A 27 -10.73 -2.78 -2.49
C ARG A 27 -10.84 -3.85 -3.57
N ALA A 28 -9.99 -3.79 -4.60
CA ALA A 28 -9.99 -4.72 -5.71
C ALA A 28 -9.60 -6.14 -5.26
N ARG A 29 -8.58 -6.29 -4.39
CA ARG A 29 -8.21 -7.58 -3.80
C ARG A 29 -9.32 -8.17 -2.94
N ASN A 30 -9.97 -7.35 -2.11
CA ASN A 30 -11.07 -7.81 -1.26
C ASN A 30 -12.27 -8.24 -2.11
N ARG A 31 -12.66 -7.42 -3.11
CA ARG A 31 -13.74 -7.77 -4.06
C ARG A 31 -13.42 -9.06 -4.81
N ARG A 32 -12.19 -9.21 -5.31
CA ARG A 32 -11.71 -10.43 -5.95
C ARG A 32 -11.86 -11.64 -5.02
N ARG A 33 -11.38 -11.53 -3.77
CA ARG A 33 -11.45 -12.63 -2.79
C ARG A 33 -12.90 -13.05 -2.55
N VAL A 34 -13.80 -12.10 -2.35
CA VAL A 34 -15.24 -12.37 -2.20
C VAL A 34 -15.81 -13.10 -3.41
N GLN A 35 -15.49 -12.66 -4.63
CA GLN A 35 -16.00 -13.30 -5.85
C GLN A 35 -15.43 -14.71 -6.07
N VAL A 36 -14.14 -14.91 -5.81
CA VAL A 36 -13.50 -16.24 -5.91
C VAL A 36 -14.04 -17.18 -4.85
N LEU A 37 -14.25 -16.72 -3.61
CA LEU A 37 -14.88 -17.54 -2.56
C LEU A 37 -16.30 -17.97 -2.94
N LYS A 38 -17.08 -17.09 -3.58
CA LYS A 38 -18.44 -17.41 -4.05
C LYS A 38 -18.46 -18.45 -5.17
N CYS A 39 -17.48 -18.47 -6.06
CA CYS A 39 -17.52 -19.33 -7.26
C CYS A 39 -16.62 -20.57 -7.16
N LEU A 40 -15.50 -20.47 -6.44
CA LEU A 40 -14.36 -21.39 -6.45
C LEU A 40 -13.69 -21.47 -5.06
N PRO A 41 -14.43 -21.81 -3.98
CA PRO A 41 -13.89 -21.78 -2.61
C PRO A 41 -12.74 -22.76 -2.37
N ALA A 42 -12.73 -23.92 -3.04
CA ALA A 42 -11.62 -24.88 -2.95
C ALA A 42 -10.34 -24.31 -3.57
N LEU A 43 -10.48 -23.60 -4.69
CA LEU A 43 -9.38 -22.98 -5.40
C LEU A 43 -8.77 -21.81 -4.59
N GLU A 44 -9.60 -21.02 -3.88
CA GLU A 44 -9.18 -19.92 -2.98
C GLU A 44 -8.22 -20.37 -1.90
N ARG A 45 -8.55 -21.48 -1.23
CA ARG A 45 -7.73 -22.03 -0.15
C ARG A 45 -6.39 -22.56 -0.64
N ALA A 46 -6.38 -23.14 -1.84
CA ALA A 46 -5.24 -23.87 -2.38
C ALA A 46 -4.13 -22.97 -2.96
N CYS A 47 -4.46 -21.95 -3.75
CA CYS A 47 -3.46 -21.29 -4.62
C CYS A 47 -2.98 -19.90 -4.15
N ARG A 48 -3.27 -19.47 -2.91
CA ARG A 48 -2.83 -18.18 -2.33
C ARG A 48 -2.79 -17.01 -3.34
N TYR A 49 -3.97 -16.62 -3.84
CA TYR A 49 -4.11 -15.57 -4.87
C TYR A 49 -3.63 -14.17 -4.47
N SER A 50 -3.34 -13.92 -3.20
CA SER A 50 -2.79 -12.64 -2.72
C SER A 50 -1.39 -12.37 -3.24
N THR A 51 -0.61 -13.42 -3.53
CA THR A 51 0.81 -13.31 -3.86
C THR A 51 1.17 -13.90 -5.23
N SER A 52 0.37 -14.81 -5.77
CA SER A 52 0.69 -15.51 -7.02
C SER A 52 -0.01 -14.88 -8.23
N GLU A 53 0.77 -14.27 -9.13
CA GLU A 53 0.29 -13.78 -10.44
C GLU A 53 -0.19 -14.95 -11.32
N THR A 54 0.54 -16.07 -11.30
CA THR A 54 0.20 -17.33 -11.98
C THR A 54 -1.22 -17.77 -11.65
N ALA A 55 -1.58 -17.71 -10.37
CA ALA A 55 -2.90 -18.10 -9.89
C ALA A 55 -4.01 -17.15 -10.39
N LEU A 56 -3.73 -15.84 -10.53
CA LEU A 56 -4.69 -14.86 -11.07
C LEU A 56 -4.92 -15.03 -12.57
N VAL A 57 -3.88 -15.35 -13.33
CA VAL A 57 -4.01 -15.65 -14.76
C VAL A 57 -4.85 -16.92 -14.95
N LEU A 58 -4.62 -17.95 -14.13
CA LEU A 58 -5.41 -19.17 -14.15
C LEU A 58 -6.89 -18.90 -13.90
N LEU A 59 -7.22 -18.12 -12.86
CA LEU A 59 -8.60 -17.71 -12.56
C LEU A 59 -9.27 -16.93 -13.69
N THR A 60 -8.50 -16.09 -14.40
CA THR A 60 -9.02 -15.28 -15.49
C THR A 60 -9.42 -16.15 -16.68
N LYS A 61 -8.58 -17.13 -17.03
CA LYS A 61 -8.76 -18.00 -18.21
C LYS A 61 -9.70 -19.18 -17.94
N TYR A 62 -9.69 -19.70 -16.72
CA TYR A 62 -10.45 -20.89 -16.31
C TYR A 62 -11.33 -20.58 -15.08
N PRO A 63 -12.37 -19.73 -15.24
CA PRO A 63 -13.18 -19.25 -14.11
C PRO A 63 -14.23 -20.24 -13.60
N THR A 64 -14.22 -21.47 -14.10
CA THR A 64 -15.15 -22.53 -13.68
C THR A 64 -14.34 -23.75 -13.25
N PRO A 65 -14.85 -24.56 -12.30
CA PRO A 65 -14.14 -25.77 -11.85
C PRO A 65 -14.04 -26.83 -12.95
N ALA A 66 -14.93 -26.82 -13.95
CA ALA A 66 -14.86 -27.77 -15.08
C ALA A 66 -13.74 -27.44 -16.08
N ALA A 67 -13.38 -26.17 -16.22
CA ALA A 67 -12.41 -25.72 -17.21
C ALA A 67 -10.95 -26.20 -16.98
N PRO A 68 -10.38 -26.15 -15.76
CA PRO A 68 -9.04 -26.68 -15.53
C PRO A 68 -8.99 -28.22 -15.67
N ARG A 69 -10.07 -28.93 -15.30
CA ARG A 69 -10.17 -30.39 -15.49
C ARG A 69 -10.12 -30.79 -16.96
N ARG A 70 -10.93 -30.15 -17.81
CA ARG A 70 -10.97 -30.42 -19.26
C ARG A 70 -9.64 -30.12 -19.96
N THR A 71 -8.92 -29.12 -19.47
CA THR A 71 -7.64 -28.72 -20.05
C THR A 71 -6.52 -29.67 -19.62
N GLY A 72 -6.56 -30.14 -18.37
CA GLY A 72 -5.54 -31.02 -17.81
C GLY A 72 -4.24 -30.30 -17.44
N ARG A 73 -3.43 -30.95 -16.60
CA ARG A 73 -2.24 -30.35 -15.96
C ARG A 73 -1.20 -29.86 -16.96
N ASN A 74 -0.89 -30.66 -17.97
CA ASN A 74 0.18 -30.37 -18.93
C ASN A 74 -0.16 -29.17 -19.82
N HIS A 75 -1.40 -29.07 -20.29
CA HIS A 75 -1.84 -27.91 -21.07
C HIS A 75 -1.95 -26.64 -20.23
N LEU A 76 -2.38 -26.72 -18.96
CA LEU A 76 -2.36 -25.57 -18.06
C LEU A 76 -0.94 -25.05 -17.84
N ALA A 77 0.01 -25.95 -17.58
CA ALA A 77 1.42 -25.60 -17.41
C ALA A 77 1.99 -24.96 -18.69
N ASN A 78 1.77 -25.57 -19.86
CA ASN A 78 2.24 -25.03 -21.14
C ASN A 78 1.61 -23.67 -21.47
N CYS A 79 0.31 -23.49 -21.19
CA CYS A 79 -0.36 -22.21 -21.38
C CYS A 79 0.25 -21.09 -20.52
N LEU A 80 0.66 -21.39 -19.29
CA LEU A 80 1.29 -20.43 -18.39
C LEU A 80 2.74 -20.15 -18.79
N LYS A 81 3.50 -21.17 -19.23
CA LYS A 81 4.84 -21.02 -19.80
C LYS A 81 4.84 -20.09 -21.01
N ASN A 82 3.89 -20.26 -21.94
CA ASN A 82 3.78 -19.42 -23.14
C ASN A 82 3.53 -17.94 -22.82
N ARG A 83 2.98 -17.63 -21.63
CA ARG A 83 2.77 -16.26 -21.16
C ARG A 83 3.98 -15.67 -20.43
N LYS A 84 5.10 -16.38 -20.37
CA LYS A 84 6.35 -15.95 -19.71
C LYS A 84 6.14 -15.57 -18.23
N ILE A 85 5.13 -16.15 -17.58
CA ILE A 85 4.87 -15.89 -16.16
C ILE A 85 6.00 -16.53 -15.36
N ARG A 86 6.71 -15.72 -14.57
CA ARG A 86 7.77 -16.21 -13.69
C ARG A 86 7.13 -16.90 -12.48
N ASN A 87 7.79 -17.93 -11.94
CA ASN A 87 7.26 -18.76 -10.86
C ASN A 87 5.96 -19.49 -11.26
N LEU A 88 6.07 -20.41 -12.23
CA LEU A 88 5.15 -21.55 -12.31
C LEU A 88 5.40 -22.44 -11.08
N GLU A 89 5.00 -21.96 -9.91
CA GLU A 89 4.83 -22.79 -8.74
C GLU A 89 3.94 -24.00 -9.10
N ASN A 90 3.86 -25.00 -8.22
CA ASN A 90 2.95 -26.14 -8.35
C ASN A 90 1.45 -25.77 -8.49
N VAL A 91 1.10 -24.48 -8.58
CA VAL A 91 -0.22 -23.89 -8.81
C VAL A 91 -1.07 -24.66 -9.83
N PRO A 92 -0.61 -25.07 -11.04
CA PRO A 92 -1.46 -25.84 -11.94
C PRO A 92 -1.87 -27.20 -11.37
N ALA A 93 -0.94 -27.86 -10.67
CA ALA A 93 -1.17 -29.14 -10.01
C ALA A 93 -2.13 -28.96 -8.82
N THR A 94 -1.81 -28.02 -7.93
CA THR A 94 -2.60 -27.70 -6.75
C THR A 94 -4.01 -27.23 -7.13
N ALA A 95 -4.16 -26.51 -8.25
CA ALA A 95 -5.46 -26.08 -8.76
C ALA A 95 -6.31 -27.26 -9.22
N ILE A 96 -5.73 -28.24 -9.93
CA ILE A 96 -6.45 -29.45 -10.36
C ILE A 96 -6.83 -30.29 -9.15
N GLU A 97 -5.88 -30.56 -8.26
CA GLU A 97 -6.10 -31.33 -7.04
C GLU A 97 -7.20 -30.70 -6.18
N ALA A 98 -7.16 -29.38 -5.96
CA ALA A 98 -8.17 -28.67 -5.20
C ALA A 98 -9.56 -28.72 -5.85
N VAL A 99 -9.60 -28.69 -7.18
CA VAL A 99 -10.85 -28.81 -7.94
C VAL A 99 -11.38 -30.23 -7.91
N GLU A 100 -10.53 -31.25 -7.93
CA GLU A 100 -10.90 -32.67 -7.82
C GLU A 100 -11.40 -33.03 -6.42
N ALA A 101 -10.73 -32.54 -5.37
CA ALA A 101 -11.02 -32.86 -3.98
C ALA A 101 -12.38 -32.37 -3.47
N ARG A 102 -13.01 -31.35 -4.08
CA ARG A 102 -14.28 -30.81 -3.56
C ARG A 102 -15.20 -30.29 -4.66
N TYR A 103 -16.36 -30.94 -4.77
CA TYR A 103 -17.43 -30.55 -5.70
C TYR A 103 -18.50 -29.74 -4.97
N THR A 104 -18.65 -28.47 -5.31
CA THR A 104 -19.88 -27.72 -4.98
C THR A 104 -20.47 -27.22 -6.29
N THR A 105 -21.67 -27.70 -6.61
CA THR A 105 -22.42 -27.22 -7.78
C THR A 105 -23.33 -26.11 -7.35
N ILE A 106 -22.85 -24.88 -7.58
CA ILE A 106 -23.63 -23.68 -7.37
C ILE A 106 -24.48 -23.45 -8.63
N PRO A 107 -25.80 -23.25 -8.52
CA PRO A 107 -26.64 -22.79 -9.62
C PRO A 107 -26.10 -21.49 -10.24
N ARG A 108 -26.19 -21.31 -11.56
CA ARG A 108 -25.67 -20.14 -12.33
C ARG A 108 -24.13 -20.00 -12.43
N LYS A 109 -23.41 -21.11 -12.65
CA LYS A 109 -21.93 -21.13 -12.83
C LYS A 109 -21.37 -20.17 -13.89
N LYS A 110 -22.02 -20.04 -15.07
CA LYS A 110 -21.45 -19.29 -16.20
C LYS A 110 -21.39 -17.78 -15.95
N LEU A 111 -22.47 -17.18 -15.46
CA LEU A 111 -22.53 -15.74 -15.19
C LEU A 111 -21.65 -15.34 -14.00
N ALA A 112 -21.66 -16.14 -12.93
CA ALA A 112 -20.78 -15.92 -11.78
C ALA A 112 -19.30 -16.03 -12.15
N ALA A 113 -18.94 -17.02 -12.97
CA ALA A 113 -17.58 -17.17 -13.52
C ALA A 113 -17.16 -15.98 -14.38
N ALA A 114 -18.02 -15.48 -15.26
CA ALA A 114 -17.74 -14.29 -16.07
C ALA A 114 -17.50 -13.04 -15.19
N MET A 115 -18.35 -12.82 -14.18
CA MET A 115 -18.17 -11.75 -13.18
C MET A 115 -16.88 -11.90 -12.37
N GLY A 116 -16.52 -13.14 -12.00
CA GLY A 116 -15.27 -13.48 -11.36
C GLY A 116 -14.06 -13.09 -12.21
N SER A 117 -14.01 -13.53 -13.47
CA SER A 117 -12.95 -13.16 -14.42
C SER A 117 -12.83 -11.66 -14.63
N MET A 118 -13.95 -10.94 -14.74
CA MET A 118 -13.93 -9.47 -14.85
C MET A 118 -13.34 -8.82 -13.60
N THR A 119 -13.71 -9.30 -12.41
CA THR A 119 -13.21 -8.77 -11.14
C THR A 119 -11.71 -9.05 -10.96
N VAL A 120 -11.25 -10.25 -11.35
CA VAL A 120 -9.84 -10.61 -11.32
C VAL A 120 -9.05 -9.73 -12.29
N ARG A 121 -9.51 -9.55 -13.53
CA ARG A 121 -8.87 -8.65 -14.51
C ARG A 121 -8.78 -7.22 -14.00
N LYS A 122 -9.85 -6.68 -13.40
CA LYS A 122 -9.84 -5.35 -12.78
C LYS A 122 -8.80 -5.26 -11.66
N ALA A 123 -8.68 -6.27 -10.81
CA ALA A 123 -7.67 -6.29 -9.76
C ALA A 123 -6.25 -6.32 -10.32
N MET A 124 -5.99 -7.12 -11.35
CA MET A 124 -4.70 -7.17 -12.04
C MET A 124 -4.34 -5.83 -12.69
N ALA A 125 -5.31 -5.16 -13.34
CA ALA A 125 -5.10 -3.84 -13.94
C ALA A 125 -4.74 -2.78 -12.89
N VAL A 126 -5.35 -2.82 -11.71
CA VAL A 126 -4.99 -1.93 -10.59
C VAL A 126 -3.59 -2.26 -10.04
N ASP A 127 -3.24 -3.55 -9.92
CA ASP A 127 -1.89 -3.97 -9.52
C ASP A 127 -0.82 -3.45 -10.52
N GLU A 128 -1.09 -3.56 -11.83
CA GLU A 128 -0.22 -3.06 -12.89
C GLU A 128 -0.11 -1.53 -12.89
N GLN A 129 -1.25 -0.83 -12.79
CA GLN A 129 -1.26 0.63 -12.69
C GLN A 129 -0.49 1.11 -11.46
N SER A 130 -0.63 0.41 -10.33
CA SER A 130 0.14 0.69 -9.11
C SER A 130 1.65 0.51 -9.36
N ALA A 131 2.06 -0.57 -10.02
CA ALA A 131 3.47 -0.84 -10.31
C ALA A 131 4.08 0.22 -11.26
N ASN A 132 3.31 0.64 -12.28
CA ASN A 132 3.73 1.66 -13.24
C ASN A 132 3.92 3.02 -12.56
N ILE A 133 2.95 3.47 -11.76
CA ILE A 133 3.07 4.73 -11.02
C ILE A 133 4.20 4.66 -10.00
N ASP A 134 4.33 3.56 -9.28
CA ASP A 134 5.44 3.33 -8.36
C ASP A 134 6.81 3.43 -9.07
N SER A 135 6.92 2.94 -10.30
CA SER A 135 8.13 3.04 -11.12
C SER A 135 8.44 4.49 -11.52
N LEU A 136 7.44 5.22 -12.04
CA LEU A 136 7.56 6.63 -12.43
C LEU A 136 8.00 7.51 -11.25
N VAL A 137 7.30 7.35 -10.13
CA VAL A 137 7.54 8.08 -8.88
C VAL A 137 8.96 7.82 -8.37
N ARG A 138 9.39 6.55 -8.30
CA ARG A 138 10.76 6.19 -7.90
C ARG A 138 11.83 6.71 -8.87
N GLY A 139 11.59 6.64 -10.17
CA GLY A 139 12.52 7.10 -11.20
C GLY A 139 12.75 8.61 -11.12
N ARG A 140 11.68 9.38 -10.87
CA ARG A 140 11.77 10.84 -10.73
C ARG A 140 12.41 11.24 -9.40
N SER A 141 12.03 10.60 -8.29
CA SER A 141 12.52 10.98 -6.96
C SER A 141 14.01 10.72 -6.75
N ARG A 142 14.58 9.68 -7.35
CA ARG A 142 16.03 9.42 -7.30
C ARG A 142 16.89 10.58 -7.82
N LYS A 143 16.34 11.46 -8.64
CA LYS A 143 17.04 12.64 -9.18
C LYS A 143 17.03 13.82 -8.21
N HIS A 144 16.29 13.74 -7.10
CA HIS A 144 16.17 14.83 -6.13
C HIS A 144 17.38 14.88 -5.20
N ARG A 145 17.87 16.09 -4.89
CA ARG A 145 19.06 16.30 -4.03
C ARG A 145 18.95 15.67 -2.63
N HIS A 146 17.73 15.59 -2.07
CA HIS A 146 17.49 15.00 -0.75
C HIS A 146 16.99 13.55 -0.79
N ALA A 147 16.96 12.90 -1.97
CA ALA A 147 16.37 11.56 -2.11
C ALA A 147 17.01 10.52 -1.17
N GLU A 148 18.33 10.58 -1.01
CA GLU A 148 19.09 9.69 -0.15
C GLU A 148 18.79 9.94 1.33
N VAL A 149 18.80 11.21 1.76
CA VAL A 149 18.47 11.61 3.14
C VAL A 149 17.04 11.21 3.50
N THR A 150 16.07 11.46 2.62
CA THR A 150 14.68 11.09 2.90
C THR A 150 14.48 9.56 2.95
N THR A 151 15.22 8.79 2.15
CA THR A 151 15.10 7.32 2.10
C THR A 151 15.92 6.61 3.19
N SER A 152 16.95 7.27 3.74
CA SER A 152 17.76 6.72 4.84
C SER A 152 17.01 6.70 6.17
N LEU A 153 15.97 7.54 6.30
CA LEU A 153 15.11 7.59 7.47
C LEU A 153 14.45 6.21 7.73
N PRO A 154 14.59 5.65 8.94
CA PRO A 154 14.01 4.34 9.27
C PRO A 154 12.50 4.30 8.95
N GLY A 155 12.06 3.37 8.11
CA GLY A 155 10.63 3.19 7.81
C GLY A 155 10.08 4.14 6.76
N ILE A 156 10.90 5.08 6.25
CA ILE A 156 10.59 5.88 5.06
C ILE A 156 11.32 5.23 3.88
N GLY A 157 10.66 4.24 3.28
CA GLY A 157 11.16 3.66 2.03
C GLY A 157 11.06 4.64 0.86
N PRO A 158 11.61 4.31 -0.32
CA PRO A 158 11.64 5.19 -1.50
C PRO A 158 10.27 5.76 -1.85
N ALA A 159 9.22 4.97 -1.64
CA ALA A 159 7.87 5.33 -1.98
C ALA A 159 7.26 6.38 -1.02
N LEU A 160 7.53 6.26 0.28
CA LEU A 160 7.14 7.27 1.26
C LEU A 160 8.03 8.50 1.15
N GLY A 161 9.33 8.36 0.96
CA GLY A 161 10.22 9.50 0.78
C GLY A 161 9.87 10.34 -0.44
N THR A 162 9.39 9.71 -1.51
CA THR A 162 8.89 10.46 -2.67
C THR A 162 7.61 11.25 -2.37
N GLU A 163 6.68 10.64 -1.62
CA GLU A 163 5.45 11.32 -1.18
C GLU A 163 5.78 12.50 -0.26
N PHE A 164 6.78 12.34 0.61
CA PHE A 164 7.28 13.40 1.48
C PHE A 164 7.83 14.59 0.67
N VAL A 165 8.70 14.34 -0.32
CA VAL A 165 9.25 15.39 -1.21
C VAL A 165 8.13 16.10 -1.99
N GLY A 166 7.15 15.37 -2.52
CA GLY A 166 6.02 15.96 -3.26
C GLY A 166 5.10 16.81 -2.38
N LEU A 167 4.87 16.42 -1.12
CA LEU A 167 4.01 17.15 -0.18
C LEU A 167 4.68 18.39 0.41
N THR A 168 5.99 18.37 0.59
CA THR A 168 6.79 19.46 1.17
C THR A 168 7.27 20.46 0.12
N GLY A 169 7.17 20.13 -1.17
CA GLY A 169 7.71 20.95 -2.26
C GLY A 169 9.23 20.79 -2.46
N GLY A 170 9.86 19.82 -1.80
CA GLY A 170 11.26 19.44 -2.01
C GLY A 170 12.33 20.37 -1.43
N ASP A 171 11.97 21.58 -1.03
CA ASP A 171 12.86 22.51 -0.32
C ASP A 171 12.42 22.68 1.14
N MET A 172 13.14 22.01 2.05
CA MET A 172 12.82 22.07 3.49
C MET A 172 13.09 23.44 4.10
N SER A 173 13.88 24.31 3.44
CA SER A 173 14.09 25.68 3.90
C SER A 173 12.81 26.50 3.94
N LEU A 174 11.76 26.09 3.22
CA LEU A 174 10.44 26.71 3.27
C LEU A 174 9.80 26.63 4.66
N PHE A 175 10.14 25.61 5.46
CA PHE A 175 9.58 25.44 6.80
C PHE A 175 10.36 26.24 7.85
N THR A 176 11.57 26.74 7.57
CA THR A 176 12.45 27.47 8.51
C THR A 176 12.92 26.67 9.72
N THR A 177 12.03 25.97 10.41
CA THR A 177 12.30 25.09 11.55
C THR A 177 11.59 23.74 11.38
N ASP A 178 12.14 22.71 12.01
CA ASP A 178 11.52 21.39 12.15
C ASP A 178 10.16 21.47 12.86
N ASP A 179 10.01 22.36 13.84
CA ASP A 179 8.73 22.63 14.52
C ASP A 179 7.63 23.12 13.59
N ARG A 180 7.98 23.93 12.58
CA ARG A 180 7.00 24.40 11.57
C ARG A 180 6.60 23.29 10.62
N LEU A 181 7.53 22.41 10.24
CA LEU A 181 7.22 21.20 9.49
C LEU A 181 6.32 20.26 10.32
N ALA A 182 6.61 20.12 11.61
CA ALA A 182 5.79 19.37 12.55
C ALA A 182 4.39 19.97 12.67
N GLY A 183 4.24 21.29 12.73
CA GLY A 183 2.94 21.96 12.78
C GLY A 183 2.05 21.70 11.55
N VAL A 184 2.65 21.54 10.36
CA VAL A 184 1.92 21.18 9.13
C VAL A 184 1.57 19.69 9.08
N ALA A 185 2.43 18.85 9.66
CA ALA A 185 2.33 17.41 9.57
C ALA A 185 1.54 16.76 10.71
N ASP A 186 1.62 17.29 11.92
CA ASP A 186 0.94 16.83 13.12
C ASP A 186 0.56 18.07 13.94
N PRO A 187 -0.51 18.77 13.52
CA PRO A 187 -0.91 19.97 14.22
C PRO A 187 -1.31 19.62 15.64
N ALA A 188 -0.63 20.26 16.60
CA ALA A 188 -1.13 20.29 17.97
C ALA A 188 -2.57 20.85 17.97
N PRO A 189 -3.45 20.37 18.87
CA PRO A 189 -4.77 20.96 19.05
C PRO A 189 -4.64 22.48 19.25
N VAL A 190 -5.40 23.27 18.49
CA VAL A 190 -5.38 24.73 18.57
C VAL A 190 -6.55 25.17 19.44
N PRO A 191 -6.35 26.11 20.40
CA PRO A 191 -7.44 26.69 21.15
C PRO A 191 -8.43 27.36 20.19
N MET A 192 -9.70 26.92 20.20
CA MET A 192 -10.78 27.63 19.56
C MET A 192 -11.47 28.48 20.62
N GLU A 193 -10.89 29.64 20.87
CA GLU A 193 -11.46 30.60 21.80
C GLU A 193 -12.42 31.52 21.04
N SER A 194 -13.67 31.54 21.48
CA SER A 194 -14.58 32.67 21.20
C SER A 194 -14.78 33.40 22.52
N GLY A 195 -15.12 34.69 22.52
CA GLY A 195 -15.31 35.45 23.76
C GLY A 195 -16.32 34.87 24.77
N ARG A 196 -16.98 33.75 24.45
CA ARG A 196 -17.91 32.98 25.29
C ARG A 196 -17.47 31.53 25.59
N VAL A 197 -16.44 31.02 24.92
CA VAL A 197 -15.95 29.62 25.04
C VAL A 197 -14.43 29.64 25.16
N THR A 198 -13.92 29.18 26.30
CA THR A 198 -12.48 29.09 26.63
C THR A 198 -12.11 27.65 26.96
N GLY A 199 -10.92 27.20 26.56
CA GLY A 199 -10.41 25.86 26.88
C GLY A 199 -10.85 24.74 25.93
N THR A 200 -11.59 25.04 24.86
CA THR A 200 -11.87 24.07 23.80
C THR A 200 -10.69 23.98 22.85
N LEU A 201 -10.04 22.81 22.81
CA LEU A 201 -8.94 22.51 21.90
C LEU A 201 -9.50 21.76 20.69
N ASP A 202 -9.48 22.41 19.53
CA ASP A 202 -9.93 21.81 18.28
C ASP A 202 -8.75 21.35 17.43
N ARG A 203 -8.98 20.27 16.69
CA ARG A 203 -8.03 19.84 15.68
C ARG A 203 -8.05 20.83 14.51
N PRO A 204 -6.89 21.38 14.09
CA PRO A 204 -6.83 22.33 12.97
C PRO A 204 -7.41 21.76 11.68
N ARG A 205 -8.08 22.63 10.90
CA ARG A 205 -8.72 22.27 9.62
C ARG A 205 -7.77 22.25 8.43
N HIS A 206 -6.57 22.83 8.56
CA HIS A 206 -5.60 22.99 7.48
C HIS A 206 -4.38 22.07 7.65
N ASP A 207 -4.61 20.83 8.08
CA ASP A 207 -3.56 19.83 8.25
C ASP A 207 -3.38 18.96 7.00
N SER A 208 -2.14 18.51 6.77
CA SER A 208 -1.90 17.51 5.74
C SER A 208 -2.08 16.12 6.34
N CYS A 209 -3.31 15.59 6.29
CA CYS A 209 -3.61 14.20 6.68
C CYS A 209 -2.66 13.16 6.03
N ARG A 210 -2.15 13.46 4.82
CA ARG A 210 -1.19 12.60 4.12
C ARG A 210 0.20 12.67 4.73
N LEU A 211 0.68 13.88 5.09
CA LEU A 211 1.96 14.05 5.75
C LEU A 211 1.93 13.44 7.15
N LEU A 212 0.84 13.64 7.90
CA LEU A 212 0.61 12.98 9.19
C LEU A 212 0.70 11.46 9.07
N ARG A 213 -0.04 10.88 8.11
CA ARG A 213 -0.03 9.44 7.87
C ARG A 213 1.37 8.92 7.56
N LEU A 214 2.11 9.62 6.73
CA LEU A 214 3.47 9.24 6.36
C LEU A 214 4.39 9.21 7.59
N LEU A 215 4.36 10.28 8.37
CA LEU A 215 5.13 10.39 9.62
C LEU A 215 4.68 9.40 10.67
N TRP A 216 3.43 8.94 10.64
CA TRP A 216 2.94 7.89 11.53
C TRP A 216 3.37 6.47 11.10
N LEU A 217 3.36 6.19 9.80
CA LEU A 217 3.69 4.86 9.26
C LEU A 217 5.17 4.51 9.44
N SER A 218 6.04 5.51 9.31
CA SER A 218 7.49 5.40 9.48
C SER A 218 7.88 4.79 10.85
N PRO A 219 7.56 5.41 12.01
CA PRO A 219 7.86 4.89 13.34
C PRO A 219 7.11 3.60 13.63
N LYS A 220 5.84 3.48 13.23
CA LYS A 220 5.08 2.25 13.43
C LYS A 220 5.75 1.03 12.79
N SER A 221 6.36 1.19 11.62
CA SER A 221 7.08 0.10 10.93
C SER A 221 8.44 -0.24 11.54
N THR A 222 9.03 0.65 12.35
CA THR A 222 10.42 0.54 12.82
C THR A 222 10.59 0.53 14.34
N ALA A 223 9.52 0.80 15.09
CA ALA A 223 9.49 0.77 16.55
C ALA A 223 9.97 -0.57 17.13
N ARG A 224 9.66 -1.70 16.47
CA ARG A 224 10.08 -3.04 16.90
C ARG A 224 11.42 -3.53 16.32
N PRO A 225 11.66 -3.45 15.00
CA PRO A 225 12.84 -4.07 14.40
C PRO A 225 14.15 -3.30 14.60
N ARG A 226 14.13 -2.01 14.97
CA ARG A 226 15.36 -1.23 15.18
C ARG A 226 15.65 -0.99 16.66
N PRO A 227 16.86 -1.35 17.16
CA PRO A 227 17.19 -1.21 18.58
C PRO A 227 16.97 0.19 19.14
N VAL A 228 17.45 1.24 18.45
CA VAL A 228 17.34 2.64 18.89
C VAL A 228 15.89 3.14 18.93
N SER A 229 15.05 2.70 17.98
CA SER A 229 13.63 3.06 17.98
C SER A 229 12.86 2.29 19.05
N ARG A 230 13.25 1.03 19.31
CA ARG A 230 12.70 0.19 20.36
C ARG A 230 13.00 0.73 21.75
N THR A 231 14.26 1.07 22.05
CA THR A 231 14.62 1.64 23.37
C THR A 231 13.90 2.95 23.67
N PHE A 232 13.69 3.80 22.66
CA PHE A 232 12.93 5.04 22.82
C PHE A 232 11.44 4.76 23.04
N HIS A 233 10.86 3.87 22.21
CA HIS A 233 9.46 3.46 22.35
C HIS A 233 9.17 2.79 23.70
N ASP A 234 10.08 1.93 24.16
CA ASP A 234 9.97 1.21 25.43
C ASP A 234 10.12 2.19 26.61
N ARG A 235 11.00 3.20 26.54
CA ARG A 235 11.08 4.28 27.54
C ARG A 235 9.77 5.07 27.66
N GLU A 236 9.20 5.51 26.54
CA GLU A 236 7.91 6.23 26.56
C GLU A 236 6.77 5.32 27.07
N GLY A 237 6.85 4.00 26.84
CA GLY A 237 5.88 3.04 27.36
C GLY A 237 6.01 2.74 28.86
N VAL A 238 7.17 2.99 29.47
CA VAL A 238 7.40 2.89 30.92
C VAL A 238 6.81 4.10 31.67
N GLU A 239 6.63 5.24 30.99
CA GLU A 239 6.04 6.46 31.55
C GLU A 239 4.49 6.47 31.53
N ASP A 240 3.83 5.30 31.42
CA ASP A 240 2.38 5.11 31.29
C ASP A 240 1.72 5.84 30.10
N LYS A 241 2.52 6.35 29.16
CA LYS A 241 2.01 6.98 27.93
C LYS A 241 1.55 5.88 26.96
N GLY A 242 0.30 5.97 26.51
CA GLY A 242 -0.27 4.98 25.59
C GLY A 242 0.52 4.86 24.27
N LEU A 243 0.42 3.69 23.60
CA LEU A 243 1.11 3.37 22.34
C LEU A 243 1.07 4.50 21.28
N ARG A 244 -0.04 5.22 21.19
CA ARG A 244 -0.19 6.33 20.25
C ARG A 244 0.77 7.48 20.56
N GLN A 245 0.94 7.82 21.83
CA GLN A 245 1.78 8.93 22.27
C GLN A 245 3.27 8.61 22.06
N ALA A 246 3.70 7.37 22.33
CA ALA A 246 5.05 6.91 22.02
C ALA A 246 5.36 7.00 20.50
N ILE A 247 4.39 6.64 19.65
CA ILE A 247 4.52 6.77 18.19
C ILE A 247 4.57 8.25 17.77
N SER A 248 3.74 9.13 18.34
CA SER A 248 3.79 10.58 18.10
C SER A 248 5.15 11.17 18.47
N ALA A 249 5.67 10.85 19.66
CA ALA A 249 6.97 11.32 20.12
C ALA A 249 8.12 10.86 19.20
N LEU A 250 8.09 9.58 18.77
CA LEU A 250 9.05 9.06 17.81
C LEU A 250 8.90 9.69 16.42
N SER A 251 7.69 10.06 16.01
CA SER A 251 7.44 10.80 14.77
C SER A 251 8.08 12.19 14.81
N ARG A 252 7.89 12.92 15.91
CA ARG A 252 8.46 14.27 16.11
C ARG A 252 9.98 14.23 16.07
N ARG A 253 10.61 13.35 16.84
CA ARG A 253 12.07 13.20 16.88
C ARG A 253 12.70 12.97 15.50
N ARG A 254 11.97 12.36 14.56
CA ARG A 254 12.47 12.10 13.21
C ARG A 254 12.44 13.32 12.31
N LEU A 255 11.54 14.26 12.56
CA LEU A 255 11.50 15.52 11.81
C LEU A 255 12.76 16.35 12.05
N ASN A 256 13.35 16.28 13.24
CA ASN A 256 14.62 16.96 13.57
C ASN A 256 15.82 16.46 12.75
N VAL A 257 15.69 15.34 12.03
CA VAL A 257 16.75 14.73 11.21
C VAL A 257 16.61 15.13 9.73
N VAL A 258 15.48 15.74 9.34
CA VAL A 258 15.13 16.09 7.95
C VAL A 258 15.39 17.55 7.67
#